data_AF-A0A0S8FUJ3-F1
#
_entry.id   AF-A0A0S8FUJ3-F1
#
_cell.length_a   1.000
_cell.length_b   1.000
_cell.length_c   1.000
_cell.angle_alpha   90.00
_cell.angle_beta   90.00
_cell.angle_gamma   90.00
#
_symmetry.space_group_name_H-M   'P 1'
#
loop_
_entity.id
_entity.type
_entity.pdbx_description
1 polymer ?
#
loop_
_entity_poly.entity_id
_entity_poly.type
_entity_poly.pdbx_seq_one_letter_code
_entity_poly.pdbx_strand_id
1 'polypeptide(L)'
;MPCRHHLWAVVLILSGCGSFLHRADNFEQGLNSYNNKQYDEAVNHFKAYHDEHPTHDSTLYYLFNCYKQLNKSQEQILVLEKLVSIGVDDENVYLNLIYFYRKHERYSDVYNSLLRFSPLTEEHEIKYWPLTRGFFAELICGAVAHDTKTDPMIFCVTRGYLPLFPDGQQYQDDTLTQASLIMLLDRLLEPTYPRNFHPMKHISTKSYLYLPYMRLVDSGILQFDPYLTPDEYARVSMATHALEKLHKRGHLD
;
A
#
# COMPACT_ATOMS: atom_id res chain seq x y z
N MET A 1 -21.81 -66.84 -38.22
CA MET A 1 -21.29 -66.59 -36.85
C MET A 1 -20.65 -65.21 -36.79
N PRO A 2 -21.30 -64.16 -36.25
CA PRO A 2 -20.68 -62.86 -36.04
C PRO A 2 -20.86 -62.35 -34.59
N CYS A 3 -20.42 -63.11 -33.58
CA CYS A 3 -20.60 -62.71 -32.17
C CYS A 3 -19.31 -62.27 -31.46
N ARG A 4 -18.13 -62.37 -32.10
CA ARG A 4 -16.83 -62.09 -31.43
C ARG A 4 -16.34 -60.64 -31.54
N HIS A 5 -16.87 -59.83 -32.46
CA HIS A 5 -16.40 -58.45 -32.66
C HIS A 5 -17.15 -57.39 -31.85
N HIS A 6 -18.39 -57.66 -31.41
CA HIS A 6 -19.16 -56.71 -30.59
C HIS A 6 -18.66 -56.62 -29.14
N LEU A 7 -18.09 -57.70 -28.61
CA LEU A 7 -17.52 -57.71 -27.25
C LEU A 7 -16.28 -56.81 -27.11
N TRP A 8 -15.41 -56.76 -28.13
CA TRP A 8 -14.23 -55.89 -28.12
C TRP A 8 -14.59 -54.41 -28.31
N ALA A 9 -15.64 -54.12 -29.09
CA ALA A 9 -16.13 -52.75 -29.25
C ALA A 9 -16.74 -52.19 -27.94
N VAL A 10 -17.47 -53.01 -27.18
CA VAL A 10 -18.05 -52.58 -25.89
C VAL A 10 -16.98 -52.38 -24.82
N VAL A 11 -15.91 -53.19 -24.81
CA VAL A 11 -14.78 -53.02 -23.88
C VAL A 11 -13.99 -51.74 -24.17
N LEU A 12 -13.80 -51.38 -25.45
CA LEU A 12 -13.11 -50.15 -25.85
C LEU A 12 -13.91 -48.87 -25.54
N ILE A 13 -15.24 -48.92 -25.61
CA ILE A 13 -16.12 -47.78 -25.28
C ILE A 13 -16.15 -47.54 -23.76
N LEU A 14 -16.04 -48.59 -22.93
CA LEU A 14 -15.99 -48.45 -21.47
C LEU A 14 -14.60 -48.02 -20.95
N SER A 15 -13.51 -48.35 -21.64
CA SER A 15 -12.17 -47.84 -21.31
C SER A 15 -11.91 -46.41 -21.80
N GLY A 16 -12.70 -45.92 -22.76
CA GLY A 16 -12.59 -44.55 -23.30
C GLY A 16 -13.45 -43.51 -22.57
N CYS A 17 -14.35 -43.93 -21.68
CA CYS A 17 -15.28 -43.04 -20.96
C CYS A 17 -15.01 -42.99 -19.44
N GLY A 18 -13.86 -43.45 -19.00
CA GLY A 18 -13.44 -43.44 -17.58
C GLY A 18 -12.87 -42.11 -17.08
N SER A 19 -12.62 -41.14 -17.97
CA SER A 19 -12.12 -39.80 -17.62
C SER A 19 -13.15 -38.69 -17.82
N PHE A 20 -14.43 -39.05 -18.01
CA PHE A 20 -15.56 -38.10 -17.94
C PHE A 20 -16.30 -38.19 -16.59
N LEU A 21 -15.67 -38.81 -15.58
CA LEU A 21 -16.13 -38.78 -14.20
C LEU A 21 -15.67 -37.45 -13.59
N HIS A 22 -16.60 -36.50 -13.49
CA HIS A 22 -16.60 -35.33 -12.60
C HIS A 22 -15.25 -35.06 -11.89
N ARG A 23 -14.28 -34.47 -12.58
CA ARG A 23 -13.19 -33.77 -11.88
C ARG A 23 -13.87 -32.53 -11.30
N ALA A 24 -14.52 -32.68 -10.14
CA ALA A 24 -15.08 -31.56 -9.41
C ALA A 24 -13.93 -30.57 -9.24
N ASP A 25 -14.09 -29.40 -9.81
CA ASP A 25 -13.03 -28.40 -9.85
C ASP A 25 -12.58 -28.14 -8.41
N ASN A 26 -11.27 -28.14 -8.15
CA ASN A 26 -10.74 -27.85 -6.82
C ASN A 26 -11.26 -26.50 -6.33
N PHE A 27 -11.53 -25.57 -7.25
CA PHE A 27 -12.18 -24.31 -6.92
C PHE A 27 -13.61 -24.48 -6.40
N GLU A 28 -14.46 -25.27 -7.06
CA GLU A 28 -15.84 -25.53 -6.61
C GLU A 28 -15.87 -26.23 -5.25
N GLN A 29 -14.96 -27.19 -5.02
CA GLN A 29 -14.82 -27.85 -3.72
C GLN A 29 -14.41 -26.83 -2.64
N GLY A 30 -13.44 -25.97 -2.95
CA GLY A 30 -13.02 -24.89 -2.06
C GLY A 30 -14.16 -23.92 -1.72
N LEU A 31 -14.97 -23.54 -2.71
CA LEU A 31 -16.16 -22.70 -2.50
C LEU A 31 -17.18 -23.37 -1.58
N ASN A 32 -17.45 -24.66 -1.77
CA ASN A 32 -18.38 -25.40 -0.93
C ASN A 32 -17.88 -25.46 0.54
N SER A 33 -16.62 -25.84 0.76
CA SER A 33 -16.02 -25.83 2.09
C SER A 33 -16.00 -24.43 2.73
N TYR A 34 -15.74 -23.39 1.94
CA TYR A 34 -15.80 -21.99 2.40
C TYR A 34 -17.20 -21.61 2.86
N ASN A 35 -18.23 -21.93 2.08
CA ASN A 35 -19.63 -21.65 2.42
C ASN A 35 -20.08 -22.42 3.67
N ASN A 36 -19.55 -23.62 3.88
CA ASN A 36 -19.77 -24.43 5.08
C ASN A 36 -18.90 -24.00 6.28
N LYS A 37 -18.11 -22.92 6.15
CA LYS A 37 -17.16 -22.40 7.15
C LYS A 37 -16.06 -23.38 7.54
N GLN A 38 -15.79 -24.38 6.70
CA GLN A 38 -14.71 -25.34 6.86
C GLN A 38 -13.42 -24.74 6.28
N TYR A 39 -12.91 -23.68 6.92
CA TYR A 39 -11.86 -22.85 6.32
C TYR A 39 -10.52 -23.57 6.11
N ASP A 40 -10.12 -24.50 6.98
CA ASP A 40 -8.89 -25.27 6.77
C ASP A 40 -9.00 -26.21 5.54
N GLU A 41 -10.17 -26.79 5.31
CA GLU A 41 -10.45 -27.63 4.13
C GLU A 41 -10.51 -26.77 2.86
N ALA A 42 -11.19 -25.61 2.93
CA ALA A 42 -11.24 -24.63 1.86
C ALA A 42 -9.83 -24.17 1.44
N VAL A 43 -8.93 -23.92 2.40
CA VAL A 43 -7.53 -23.57 2.12
C VAL A 43 -6.83 -24.67 1.31
N ASN A 44 -7.03 -25.94 1.65
CA ASN A 44 -6.39 -27.05 0.92
C ASN A 44 -6.85 -27.09 -0.55
N HIS A 45 -8.16 -26.96 -0.77
CA HIS A 45 -8.74 -26.95 -2.11
C HIS A 45 -8.30 -25.72 -2.92
N PHE A 46 -8.33 -24.52 -2.33
CA PHE A 46 -7.88 -23.31 -3.01
C PHE A 46 -6.39 -23.29 -3.30
N LYS A 47 -5.54 -23.86 -2.42
CA LYS A 47 -4.10 -24.04 -2.72
C LYS A 47 -3.88 -24.94 -3.91
N ALA A 48 -4.51 -26.12 -3.91
CA ALA A 48 -4.39 -27.07 -5.02
C ALA A 48 -4.84 -26.44 -6.35
N TYR A 49 -5.91 -25.65 -6.33
CA TYR A 49 -6.34 -24.91 -7.52
C TYR A 49 -5.36 -23.81 -7.92
N HIS A 50 -4.81 -23.05 -6.96
CA HIS A 50 -3.83 -22.00 -7.23
C HIS A 50 -2.53 -22.55 -7.83
N ASP A 51 -2.10 -23.74 -7.43
CA ASP A 51 -0.91 -24.39 -7.99
C ASP A 51 -1.08 -24.72 -9.49
N GLU A 52 -2.30 -25.07 -9.92
CA GLU A 52 -2.65 -25.30 -11.33
C GLU A 52 -2.92 -23.99 -12.09
N HIS A 53 -3.43 -22.96 -11.38
CA HIS A 53 -3.86 -21.68 -11.94
C HIS A 53 -3.29 -20.47 -11.16
N PRO A 54 -1.97 -20.23 -11.24
CA PRO A 54 -1.27 -19.27 -10.36
C PRO A 54 -1.62 -17.80 -10.59
N THR A 55 -2.29 -17.47 -11.70
CA THR A 55 -2.73 -16.10 -12.03
C THR A 55 -4.20 -15.85 -11.71
N HIS A 56 -4.93 -16.83 -11.15
CA HIS A 56 -6.33 -16.66 -10.79
C HIS A 56 -6.46 -15.89 -9.47
N ASP A 57 -6.73 -14.59 -9.58
CA ASP A 57 -6.85 -13.64 -8.47
C ASP A 57 -7.95 -13.99 -7.47
N SER A 58 -9.10 -14.47 -7.95
CA SER A 58 -10.25 -14.82 -7.11
C SER A 58 -9.90 -15.91 -6.09
N THR A 59 -9.04 -16.86 -6.47
CA THR A 59 -8.56 -17.91 -5.56
C THR A 59 -7.71 -17.32 -4.44
N LEU A 60 -6.89 -16.32 -4.74
CA LEU A 60 -6.10 -15.61 -3.74
C LEU A 60 -7.00 -14.81 -2.78
N TYR A 61 -8.07 -14.16 -3.27
CA TYR A 61 -9.05 -13.52 -2.39
C TYR A 61 -9.73 -14.50 -1.43
N TYR A 62 -10.11 -15.69 -1.92
CA TYR A 62 -10.69 -16.71 -1.04
C TYR A 62 -9.66 -17.26 -0.04
N LEU A 63 -8.41 -17.46 -0.44
CA LEU A 63 -7.33 -17.84 0.49
C LEU A 63 -7.11 -16.78 1.57
N PHE A 64 -7.07 -15.49 1.20
CA PHE A 64 -6.98 -14.38 2.14
C PHE A 64 -8.13 -14.42 3.15
N ASN A 65 -9.37 -14.56 2.67
CA ASN A 65 -10.55 -14.64 3.53
C ASN A 65 -10.50 -15.85 4.46
N CYS A 66 -10.10 -17.02 3.97
CA CYS A 66 -9.93 -18.21 4.82
C CYS A 66 -8.87 -17.97 5.90
N TYR A 67 -7.71 -17.44 5.53
CA TYR A 67 -6.65 -17.17 6.51
C TYR A 67 -7.03 -16.10 7.52
N LYS A 68 -7.85 -15.12 7.12
CA LYS A 68 -8.46 -14.14 8.02
C LYS A 68 -9.36 -14.82 9.04
N GLN A 69 -10.26 -15.71 8.62
CA GLN A 69 -11.13 -16.47 9.53
C GLN A 69 -10.36 -17.41 10.46
N LEU A 70 -9.22 -17.93 10.01
CA LEU A 70 -8.33 -18.79 10.78
C LEU A 70 -7.34 -18.03 11.66
N ASN A 71 -7.35 -16.69 11.66
CA ASN A 71 -6.37 -15.83 12.35
C ASN A 71 -4.90 -16.11 11.97
N LYS A 72 -4.68 -16.63 10.76
CA LYS A 72 -3.36 -16.95 10.19
C LYS A 72 -2.73 -15.71 9.55
N SER A 73 -2.27 -14.77 10.38
CA SER A 73 -1.83 -13.43 9.94
C SER A 73 -0.63 -13.46 8.99
N GLN A 74 0.28 -14.42 9.15
CA GLN A 74 1.48 -14.52 8.30
C GLN A 74 1.13 -15.02 6.89
N GLU A 75 0.14 -15.89 6.78
CA GLU A 75 -0.35 -16.38 5.50
C GLU A 75 -1.22 -15.34 4.80
N GLN A 76 -1.99 -14.54 5.55
CA GLN A 76 -2.74 -13.40 5.00
C GLN A 76 -1.81 -12.42 4.27
N ILE A 77 -0.69 -12.04 4.90
CA ILE A 77 0.24 -11.08 4.30
C ILE A 77 0.87 -11.63 3.02
N LEU A 78 1.27 -12.90 3.00
CA LEU A 78 1.83 -13.55 1.81
C LEU A 78 0.85 -13.57 0.63
N VAL A 79 -0.44 -13.79 0.93
CA VAL A 79 -1.49 -13.76 -0.10
C VAL A 79 -1.72 -12.33 -0.64
N LEU A 80 -1.72 -11.32 0.24
CA LEU A 80 -1.83 -9.92 -0.19
C LEU A 80 -0.62 -9.47 -1.02
N GLU A 81 0.60 -9.83 -0.61
CA GLU A 81 1.84 -9.58 -1.36
C GLU A 81 1.76 -10.25 -2.75
N LYS A 82 1.20 -11.47 -2.82
CA LYS A 82 0.97 -12.18 -4.08
C LYS A 82 -0.05 -11.47 -4.97
N LEU A 83 -1.18 -11.00 -4.43
CA LEU A 83 -2.18 -10.21 -5.16
C LEU A 83 -1.56 -8.97 -5.81
N VAL A 84 -0.75 -8.22 -5.06
CA VAL A 84 0.00 -7.07 -5.61
C VAL A 84 1.00 -7.50 -6.69
N SER A 85 1.71 -8.62 -6.49
CA SER A 85 2.71 -9.09 -7.45
C SER A 85 2.12 -9.49 -8.82
N ILE A 86 0.87 -9.92 -8.86
CA ILE A 86 0.16 -10.26 -10.11
C ILE A 86 -0.58 -9.04 -10.72
N GLY A 87 -0.44 -7.86 -10.13
CA GLY A 87 -0.98 -6.61 -10.65
C GLY A 87 -2.44 -6.34 -10.28
N VAL A 88 -2.97 -6.95 -9.21
CA VAL A 88 -4.30 -6.61 -8.70
C VAL A 88 -4.29 -5.18 -8.19
N ASP A 89 -5.16 -4.35 -8.77
CA ASP A 89 -5.35 -2.94 -8.44
C ASP A 89 -6.61 -2.77 -7.56
N ASP A 90 -6.53 -3.25 -6.31
CA ASP A 90 -7.60 -3.18 -5.33
C ASP A 90 -7.14 -2.44 -4.07
N GLU A 91 -7.80 -1.32 -3.80
CA GLU A 91 -7.55 -0.47 -2.63
C GLU A 91 -7.52 -1.26 -1.32
N ASN A 92 -8.42 -2.21 -1.12
CA ASN A 92 -8.47 -2.99 0.12
C ASN A 92 -7.23 -3.85 0.32
N VAL A 93 -6.62 -4.33 -0.77
CA VAL A 93 -5.38 -5.12 -0.70
C VAL A 93 -4.26 -4.24 -0.18
N TYR A 94 -4.07 -3.05 -0.77
CA TYR A 94 -3.05 -2.10 -0.32
C TYR A 94 -3.33 -1.56 1.09
N LEU A 95 -4.59 -1.31 1.43
CA LEU A 95 -5.00 -0.88 2.77
C LEU A 95 -4.55 -1.86 3.85
N ASN A 96 -4.83 -3.16 3.63
CA ASN A 96 -4.45 -4.21 4.55
C ASN A 96 -2.93 -4.43 4.60
N LEU A 97 -2.22 -4.32 3.47
CA LEU A 97 -0.76 -4.40 3.41
C LEU A 97 -0.09 -3.30 4.22
N ILE A 98 -0.46 -2.04 3.98
CA ILE A 98 0.11 -0.90 4.68
C ILE A 98 -0.18 -1.00 6.19
N TYR A 99 -1.40 -1.38 6.58
CA TYR A 99 -1.72 -1.64 7.98
C TYR A 99 -0.81 -2.71 8.59
N PHE A 100 -0.62 -3.83 7.90
CA PHE A 100 0.24 -4.91 8.36
C PHE A 100 1.70 -4.46 8.48
N TYR A 101 2.24 -3.80 7.46
CA TYR A 101 3.62 -3.33 7.45
C TYR A 101 3.88 -2.32 8.57
N ARG A 102 2.99 -1.35 8.78
CA ARG A 102 3.09 -0.39 9.89
C ARG A 102 3.08 -1.10 11.24
N LYS A 103 2.17 -2.06 11.45
CA LYS A 103 2.06 -2.84 12.69
C LYS A 103 3.33 -3.65 13.02
N HIS A 104 4.08 -4.06 12.00
CA HIS A 104 5.32 -4.82 12.15
C HIS A 104 6.56 -3.97 11.84
N GLU A 105 6.42 -2.63 11.87
CA GLU A 105 7.52 -1.68 11.74
C GLU A 105 8.30 -1.82 10.41
N ARG A 106 7.68 -2.40 9.38
CA ARG A 106 8.24 -2.57 8.03
C ARG A 106 8.10 -1.27 7.21
N TYR A 107 8.67 -0.17 7.70
CA TYR A 107 8.44 1.17 7.13
C TYR A 107 8.93 1.32 5.69
N SER A 108 10.01 0.63 5.31
CA SER A 108 10.48 0.59 3.91
C SER A 108 9.42 -0.01 2.98
N ASP A 109 8.71 -1.05 3.42
CA ASP A 109 7.65 -1.68 2.63
C ASP A 109 6.40 -0.79 2.56
N VAL A 110 6.07 -0.07 3.64
CA VAL A 110 5.02 0.96 3.64
C VAL A 110 5.31 2.02 2.58
N TYR A 111 6.50 2.61 2.64
CA TYR A 111 6.92 3.67 1.74
C TYR A 111 6.93 3.21 0.27
N ASN A 112 7.53 2.04 0.00
CA ASN A 112 7.55 1.47 -1.35
C ASN A 112 6.14 1.12 -1.88
N SER A 113 5.24 0.67 -1.01
CA SER A 113 3.86 0.36 -1.41
C SER A 113 3.10 1.63 -1.81
N LEU A 114 3.26 2.71 -1.03
CA LEU A 114 2.66 4.02 -1.31
C LEU A 114 3.21 4.69 -2.58
N LEU A 115 4.45 4.40 -2.97
CA LEU A 115 5.00 4.85 -4.25
C LEU A 115 4.45 4.09 -5.46
N ARG A 116 4.17 2.79 -5.29
CA ARG A 116 3.66 1.93 -6.37
C ARG A 116 2.16 2.11 -6.59
N PHE A 117 1.42 2.35 -5.52
CA PHE A 117 -0.04 2.47 -5.54
C PHE A 117 -0.46 3.91 -5.30
N SER A 118 -1.05 4.54 -6.31
CA SER A 118 -1.65 5.88 -6.18
C SER A 118 -2.97 6.05 -6.95
N PRO A 119 -4.07 5.39 -6.55
CA PRO A 119 -5.40 5.72 -7.03
C PRO A 119 -6.35 6.23 -5.92
N LEU A 120 -5.86 6.54 -4.72
CA LEU A 120 -6.74 7.08 -3.68
C LEU A 120 -7.26 8.45 -4.08
N THR A 121 -8.58 8.64 -4.00
CA THR A 121 -9.12 9.99 -4.01
C THR A 121 -8.72 10.71 -2.73
N GLU A 122 -8.54 12.03 -2.81
CA GLU A 122 -8.10 12.86 -1.69
C GLU A 122 -8.94 12.65 -0.42
N GLU A 123 -10.27 12.52 -0.58
CA GLU A 123 -11.19 12.27 0.54
C GLU A 123 -10.94 10.93 1.23
N HIS A 124 -10.71 9.86 0.46
CA HIS A 124 -10.46 8.53 1.03
C HIS A 124 -9.14 8.50 1.78
N GLU A 125 -8.11 9.10 1.20
CA GLU A 125 -6.79 9.16 1.82
C GLU A 125 -6.83 9.89 3.16
N ILE A 126 -7.45 11.07 3.22
CA ILE A 126 -7.58 11.84 4.47
C ILE A 126 -8.42 11.10 5.50
N LYS A 127 -9.51 10.44 5.07
CA LYS A 127 -10.44 9.74 5.96
C LYS A 127 -9.85 8.49 6.60
N TYR A 128 -9.15 7.67 5.81
CA TYR A 128 -8.65 6.37 6.26
C TYR A 128 -7.20 6.44 6.75
N TRP A 129 -6.41 7.36 6.19
CA TRP A 129 -4.99 7.53 6.48
C TRP A 129 -4.60 9.01 6.66
N PRO A 130 -5.07 9.64 7.75
CA PRO A 130 -4.60 10.98 8.07
C PRO A 130 -3.08 10.99 8.18
N LEU A 131 -2.43 11.92 7.48
CA LEU A 131 -0.99 12.10 7.58
C LEU A 131 -0.66 12.74 8.93
N THR A 132 -0.47 11.92 9.96
CA THR A 132 0.01 12.39 11.25
C THR A 132 1.50 12.66 11.23
N ARG A 133 2.00 13.40 12.22
CA ARG A 133 3.45 13.60 12.42
C ARG A 133 4.19 12.27 12.57
N GLY A 134 3.63 11.34 13.32
CA GLY A 134 4.13 9.98 13.47
C GLY A 134 4.17 9.25 12.13
N PHE A 135 3.08 9.31 11.37
CA PHE A 135 3.06 8.66 10.06
C PHE A 135 4.06 9.30 9.09
N PHE A 136 4.21 10.62 9.10
CA PHE A 136 5.25 11.30 8.32
C PHE A 136 6.68 10.86 8.72
N ALA A 137 6.92 10.62 10.01
CA ALA A 137 8.19 10.07 10.49
C ALA A 137 8.44 8.64 9.98
N GLU A 138 7.41 7.80 9.98
CA GLU A 138 7.47 6.45 9.39
C GLU A 138 7.81 6.51 7.89
N LEU A 139 7.20 7.45 7.16
CA LEU A 139 7.49 7.65 5.73
C LEU A 139 8.94 8.08 5.50
N ILE A 140 9.49 8.98 6.33
CA ILE A 140 10.90 9.36 6.25
C ILE A 140 11.80 8.15 6.50
N CYS A 141 11.54 7.38 7.57
CA CYS A 141 12.31 6.16 7.89
C CYS A 141 12.28 5.16 6.74
N GLY A 142 11.12 4.97 6.11
CA GLY A 142 10.96 4.14 4.93
C GLY A 142 11.73 4.67 3.71
N ALA A 143 11.74 5.99 3.51
CA ALA A 143 12.46 6.63 2.40
C ALA A 143 13.98 6.48 2.52
N VAL A 144 14.54 6.56 3.73
CA VAL A 144 15.99 6.40 3.98
C VAL A 144 16.41 4.94 4.28
N ALA A 145 15.47 3.99 4.19
CA ALA A 145 15.69 2.57 4.51
C ALA A 145 16.33 2.34 5.90
N HIS A 146 15.90 3.09 6.91
CA HIS A 146 16.47 3.00 8.27
C HIS A 146 16.02 1.73 9.00
N ASP A 147 16.94 1.11 9.77
CA ASP A 147 16.70 -0.09 10.59
C ASP A 147 15.55 0.13 11.59
N THR A 148 14.72 -0.90 11.78
CA THR A 148 13.44 -0.86 12.49
C THR A 148 13.58 -0.82 14.02
N LYS A 149 14.80 -0.68 14.54
CA LYS A 149 15.07 -0.76 15.99
C LYS A 149 14.86 0.54 16.75
N THR A 150 14.86 1.67 16.04
CA THR A 150 14.68 2.99 16.65
C THR A 150 13.30 3.51 16.29
N ASP A 151 12.59 4.03 17.29
CA ASP A 151 11.31 4.69 17.09
C ASP A 151 11.42 5.78 15.99
N PRO A 152 10.51 5.81 15.00
CA PRO A 152 10.57 6.76 13.88
C PRO A 152 10.59 8.23 14.30
N MET A 153 9.84 8.59 15.34
CA MET A 153 9.79 9.96 15.83
C MET A 153 11.13 10.34 16.47
N ILE A 154 11.69 9.47 17.32
CA ILE A 154 13.01 9.68 17.92
C ILE A 154 14.08 9.81 16.84
N PHE A 155 14.07 8.94 15.84
CA PHE A 155 15.00 9.01 14.70
C PHE A 155 14.89 10.35 13.98
N CYS A 156 13.68 10.73 13.56
CA CYS A 156 13.45 11.95 12.78
C CYS A 156 13.78 13.22 13.58
N VAL A 157 13.53 13.24 14.88
CA VAL A 157 13.92 14.36 15.74
C VAL A 157 15.43 14.44 15.88
N THR A 158 16.11 13.31 16.12
CA THR A 158 17.56 13.25 16.29
C THR A 158 18.31 13.66 15.03
N ARG A 159 17.80 13.28 13.86
CA ARG A 159 18.34 13.68 12.55
C ARG A 159 17.94 15.09 12.12
N GLY A 160 17.05 15.74 12.88
CA GLY A 160 16.56 17.07 12.57
C GLY A 160 15.56 17.11 11.42
N TYR A 161 14.98 15.97 10.99
CA TYR A 161 13.92 15.90 9.97
C TYR A 161 12.55 16.34 10.50
N LEU A 162 12.28 16.13 11.79
CA LEU A 162 11.10 16.65 12.48
C LEU A 162 11.52 17.53 13.66
N PRO A 163 11.03 18.77 13.76
CA PRO A 163 11.31 19.62 14.91
C PRO A 163 10.43 19.22 16.10
N LEU A 164 10.93 19.40 17.32
CA LEU A 164 10.10 19.38 18.53
C LEU A 164 9.25 20.65 18.61
N PHE A 165 8.13 20.57 19.32
CA PHE A 165 7.34 21.75 19.65
C PHE A 165 8.02 22.58 20.75
N PRO A 166 7.63 23.85 20.95
CA PRO A 166 8.24 24.73 21.95
C PRO A 166 8.20 24.20 23.39
N ASP A 167 7.24 23.32 23.69
CA ASP A 167 7.09 22.64 24.98
C ASP A 167 7.90 21.33 25.10
N GLY A 168 8.67 20.99 24.06
CA GLY A 168 9.51 19.80 23.98
C GLY A 168 8.75 18.52 23.58
N GLN A 169 7.44 18.60 23.34
CA GLN A 169 6.64 17.42 22.97
C GLN A 169 6.76 17.11 21.47
N GLN A 170 6.48 15.85 21.12
CA GLN A 170 6.57 15.35 19.74
C GLN A 170 5.23 15.37 18.98
N TYR A 171 4.12 15.26 19.73
CA TYR A 171 2.74 15.15 19.24
C TYR A 171 2.60 14.25 18.00
N GLN A 172 2.93 12.96 18.15
CA GLN A 172 2.94 12.00 17.04
C GLN A 172 1.58 11.84 16.35
N ASP A 173 0.48 12.00 17.08
CA ASP A 173 -0.88 11.77 16.57
C ASP A 173 -1.49 13.02 15.90
N ASP A 174 -0.78 14.17 15.94
CA ASP A 174 -1.25 15.40 15.30
C ASP A 174 -1.25 15.24 13.78
N THR A 175 -2.42 15.44 13.18
CA THR A 175 -2.59 15.40 11.73
C THR A 175 -2.02 16.67 11.09
N LEU A 176 -1.15 16.49 10.10
CA LEU A 176 -0.51 17.58 9.39
C LEU A 176 -1.49 18.27 8.44
N THR A 177 -1.54 19.59 8.50
CA THR A 177 -2.14 20.42 7.46
C THR A 177 -1.20 20.59 6.27
N GLN A 178 -1.72 21.01 5.12
CA GLN A 178 -0.90 21.34 3.95
C GLN A 178 0.14 22.40 4.28
N ALA A 179 -0.22 23.42 5.08
CA ALA A 179 0.72 24.42 5.59
C ALA A 179 1.86 23.78 6.38
N SER A 180 1.52 22.88 7.31
CA SER A 180 2.49 22.21 8.17
C SER A 180 3.44 21.32 7.36
N LEU A 181 2.91 20.56 6.40
CA LEU A 181 3.70 19.73 5.50
C LEU A 181 4.67 20.57 4.65
N ILE A 182 4.20 21.68 4.08
CA ILE A 182 5.05 22.61 3.31
C ILE A 182 6.22 23.10 4.17
N MET A 183 5.95 23.54 5.40
CA MET A 183 7.01 24.03 6.30
C MET A 183 8.01 22.93 6.68
N LEU A 184 7.53 21.69 6.90
CA LEU A 184 8.39 20.56 7.19
C LEU A 184 9.29 20.21 6.00
N LEU A 185 8.75 20.16 4.78
CA LEU A 185 9.50 19.86 3.57
C LEU A 185 10.50 20.97 3.22
N ASP A 186 10.12 22.25 3.34
CA ASP A 186 11.00 23.38 3.04
C ASP A 186 12.23 23.39 3.94
N ARG A 187 12.09 22.95 5.19
CA ARG A 187 13.18 22.88 6.16
C ARG A 187 14.23 21.81 5.82
N LEU A 188 13.89 20.86 4.95
CA LEU A 188 14.80 19.84 4.44
C LEU A 188 15.62 20.34 3.24
N LEU A 189 15.33 21.53 2.74
CA LEU A 189 16.05 22.16 1.64
C LEU A 189 17.04 23.22 2.14
N GLU A 190 18.11 23.41 1.36
CA GLU A 190 18.93 24.60 1.52
C GLU A 190 18.14 25.86 1.17
N PRO A 191 18.32 26.96 1.90
CA PRO A 191 17.57 28.19 1.70
C PRO A 191 17.96 28.86 0.37
N THR A 192 17.23 28.53 -0.68
CA THR A 192 17.38 29.08 -2.02
C THR A 192 16.23 30.05 -2.34
N TYR A 193 16.51 31.07 -3.14
CA TYR A 193 15.47 32.01 -3.57
C TYR A 193 14.82 31.51 -4.87
N PRO A 194 13.48 31.35 -4.93
CA PRO A 194 12.79 30.85 -6.13
C PRO A 194 13.01 31.76 -7.33
N ARG A 195 13.16 31.17 -8.52
CA ARG A 195 13.25 31.94 -9.77
C ARG A 195 11.89 32.38 -10.28
N ASN A 196 10.87 31.54 -10.06
CA ASN A 196 9.52 31.79 -10.53
C ASN A 196 8.55 31.98 -9.35
N PHE A 197 7.67 32.98 -9.49
CA PHE A 197 6.61 33.25 -8.54
C PHE A 197 5.26 33.17 -9.24
N HIS A 198 4.34 32.43 -8.62
CA HIS A 198 3.02 32.22 -9.17
C HIS A 198 1.95 32.76 -8.21
N PRO A 199 0.89 33.40 -8.72
CA PRO A 199 -0.21 33.85 -7.89
C PRO A 199 -0.95 32.64 -7.31
N MET A 200 -1.37 32.75 -6.04
CA MET A 200 -2.11 31.73 -5.32
C MET A 200 -3.49 32.27 -4.95
N LYS A 201 -4.52 31.42 -4.99
CA LYS A 201 -5.89 31.83 -4.63
C LYS A 201 -6.09 31.94 -3.11
N HIS A 202 -5.50 31.01 -2.36
CA HIS A 202 -5.73 30.86 -0.92
C HIS A 202 -4.48 31.21 -0.07
N ILE A 203 -3.37 31.59 -0.70
CA ILE A 203 -2.14 31.99 -0.01
C ILE A 203 -1.74 33.40 -0.44
N SER A 204 -1.76 34.34 0.50
CA SER A 204 -1.27 35.71 0.26
C SER A 204 0.24 35.72 0.02
N THR A 205 0.73 36.57 -0.89
CA THR A 205 2.18 36.77 -1.13
C THR A 205 2.91 37.33 0.09
N LYS A 206 2.18 37.90 1.05
CA LYS A 206 2.71 38.37 2.34
C LYS A 206 2.67 37.30 3.44
N SER A 207 2.11 36.12 3.15
CA SER A 207 2.08 34.99 4.09
C SER A 207 3.47 34.40 4.28
N TYR A 208 3.77 33.95 5.50
CA TYR A 208 5.00 33.21 5.81
C TYR A 208 5.12 31.91 4.99
N LEU A 209 3.99 31.36 4.53
CA LEU A 209 3.92 30.11 3.77
C LEU A 209 4.27 30.28 2.29
N TYR A 210 4.10 31.49 1.74
CA TYR A 210 4.21 31.71 0.29
C TYR A 210 5.61 31.40 -0.23
N LEU A 211 6.65 31.93 0.43
CA LEU A 211 8.03 31.72 0.00
C LEU A 211 8.49 30.25 0.14
N PRO A 212 8.27 29.54 1.27
CA PRO A 212 8.51 28.10 1.38
C PRO A 212 7.84 27.28 0.28
N TYR A 213 6.56 27.56 0.00
CA TYR A 213 5.83 26.84 -1.04
C TYR A 213 6.44 27.08 -2.42
N MET A 214 6.75 28.34 -2.77
CA MET A 214 7.40 28.67 -4.03
C MET A 214 8.79 28.03 -4.15
N ARG A 215 9.56 27.90 -3.06
CA ARG A 215 10.85 27.20 -3.07
C ARG A 215 10.70 25.72 -3.37
N LEU A 216 9.73 25.05 -2.75
CA LEU A 216 9.44 23.63 -3.02
C LEU A 216 8.99 23.41 -4.46
N VAL A 217 8.19 24.33 -5.02
CA VAL A 217 7.73 24.29 -6.41
C VAL A 217 8.87 24.56 -7.40
N ASP A 218 9.69 25.60 -7.17
CA ASP A 218 10.84 25.93 -8.05
C ASP A 218 11.91 24.84 -8.00
N SER A 219 12.10 24.24 -6.83
CA SER A 219 12.93 23.05 -6.68
C SER A 219 12.28 21.84 -7.35
N GLY A 220 10.97 21.84 -7.62
CA GLY A 220 10.26 20.72 -8.21
C GLY A 220 9.98 19.57 -7.24
N ILE A 221 10.13 19.80 -5.93
CA ILE A 221 9.72 18.87 -4.87
C ILE A 221 8.20 18.75 -4.87
N LEU A 222 7.49 19.88 -4.87
CA LEU A 222 6.03 19.92 -5.00
C LEU A 222 5.60 20.32 -6.41
N GLN A 223 4.44 19.83 -6.82
CA GLN A 223 3.76 20.33 -8.01
C GLN A 223 3.04 21.64 -7.66
N PHE A 224 3.06 22.60 -8.57
CA PHE A 224 2.31 23.84 -8.42
C PHE A 224 0.80 23.57 -8.46
N ASP A 225 0.09 24.05 -7.45
CA ASP A 225 -1.37 24.04 -7.35
C ASP A 225 -1.83 25.44 -6.91
N PRO A 226 -2.49 26.22 -7.80
CA PRO A 226 -2.96 27.56 -7.46
C PRO A 226 -4.13 27.56 -6.44
N TYR A 227 -4.77 26.41 -6.22
CA TYR A 227 -5.92 26.25 -5.33
C TYR A 227 -5.57 25.58 -3.99
N LEU A 228 -4.29 25.36 -3.71
CA LEU A 228 -3.83 24.75 -2.45
C LEU A 228 -4.39 25.50 -1.23
N THR A 229 -5.12 24.81 -0.36
CA THR A 229 -5.73 25.35 0.86
C THR A 229 -4.87 25.01 2.08
N PRO A 230 -4.19 25.99 2.70
CA PRO A 230 -3.22 25.74 3.78
C PRO A 230 -3.77 24.98 5.00
N ASP A 231 -5.03 25.21 5.34
CA ASP A 231 -5.68 24.70 6.55
C ASP A 231 -6.28 23.30 6.38
N GLU A 232 -6.35 22.81 5.14
CA GLU A 232 -6.79 21.43 4.86
C GLU A 232 -5.72 20.42 5.25
N TYR A 233 -6.14 19.18 5.53
CA TYR A 233 -5.21 18.12 5.86
C TYR A 233 -4.33 17.75 4.66
N ALA A 234 -3.06 17.50 4.95
CA ALA A 234 -2.10 17.08 3.96
C ALA A 234 -2.31 15.62 3.56
N ARG A 235 -2.03 15.35 2.29
CA ARG A 235 -2.08 14.01 1.71
C ARG A 235 -0.76 13.26 1.98
N VAL A 236 -0.88 12.01 2.44
CA VAL A 236 0.16 10.97 2.41
C VAL A 236 0.79 10.84 1.03
N SER A 237 0.02 10.86 -0.05
CA SER A 237 0.53 10.80 -1.43
C SER A 237 1.40 12.01 -1.74
N MET A 238 0.96 13.22 -1.40
CA MET A 238 1.77 14.44 -1.53
C MET A 238 3.08 14.34 -0.75
N ALA A 239 3.04 13.88 0.49
CA ALA A 239 4.24 13.69 1.31
C ALA A 239 5.17 12.62 0.74
N THR A 240 4.64 11.48 0.33
CA THR A 240 5.41 10.34 -0.20
C THR A 240 6.19 10.73 -1.46
N HIS A 241 5.53 11.39 -2.42
CA HIS A 241 6.17 11.86 -3.64
C HIS A 241 7.19 12.98 -3.38
N ALA A 242 6.92 13.87 -2.41
CA ALA A 242 7.88 14.90 -2.01
C ALA A 242 9.14 14.27 -1.40
N LEU A 243 8.97 13.32 -0.48
CA LEU A 243 10.07 12.57 0.13
C LEU A 243 10.87 11.77 -0.90
N GLU A 244 10.21 11.20 -1.91
CA GLU A 244 10.90 10.50 -3.01
C GLU A 244 11.85 11.42 -3.76
N LYS A 245 11.39 12.63 -4.09
CA LYS A 245 12.20 13.62 -4.79
C LYS A 245 13.32 14.16 -3.90
N LEU A 246 13.07 14.36 -2.61
CA LEU A 246 14.09 14.78 -1.65
C LEU A 246 15.18 13.71 -1.52
N HIS A 247 14.79 12.44 -1.35
CA HIS A 247 15.73 11.31 -1.25
C HIS A 247 16.55 11.14 -2.53
N LYS A 248 15.92 11.13 -3.72
CA LYS A 248 16.63 11.05 -5.01
C LYS A 248 17.63 12.18 -5.25
N ARG A 249 17.51 13.29 -4.53
CA ARG A 249 18.38 14.47 -4.64
C ARG A 249 19.40 14.57 -3.51
N GLY A 250 19.45 13.59 -2.60
CA GLY A 250 20.40 13.58 -1.48
C GLY A 250 20.08 14.59 -0.39
N HIS A 251 18.80 14.95 -0.21
CA HIS A 251 18.36 15.76 0.94
C HIS A 251 17.92 14.92 2.14
N LEU A 252 17.90 13.60 2.01
CA LEU A 252 17.58 12.62 3.04
C LEU A 252 18.68 11.55 3.05
N ASP A 253 19.29 11.34 4.21
CA ASP A 253 20.49 10.52 4.44
C ASP A 253 20.22 9.33 5.37
#